data_AF-A0A7C1BVC9-F1
#
_entry.id   AF-A0A7C1BVC9-F1
#
_cell.length_a   1.000
_cell.length_b   1.000
_cell.length_c   1.000
_cell.angle_alpha   90.00
_cell.angle_beta   90.00
_cell.angle_gamma   90.00
#
_symmetry.space_group_name_H-M   'P 1'
#
loop_
_entity.id
_entity.type
_entity.pdbx_description
1 polymer ?
#
loop_
_entity_poly.entity_id
_entity_poly.type
_entity_poly.pdbx_seq_one_letter_code
_entity_poly.pdbx_strand_id
1 'polypeptide(L)' 'MGSVKDLQILKKPTETEPGVGRFIFSDRYSVFDWGEMPDHIPDKGKAIAILGAYFFEKLEKAEIKTHY' A
#
# COMPACT_ATOMS: atom_id res chain seq x y z
N MET A 1 -0.58 0.44 -12.95
CA MET A 1 -1.35 -0.38 -12.02
C MET A 1 -0.34 -1.27 -11.31
N GLY A 2 -0.24 -1.21 -9.98
CA GLY A 2 0.77 -1.99 -9.26
C GLY A 2 0.34 -3.44 -9.10
N SER A 3 1.30 -4.35 -8.98
CA SER A 3 1.01 -5.80 -8.89
C SER A 3 0.03 -6.13 -7.75
N VAL A 4 0.22 -5.52 -6.57
CA VAL A 4 -0.55 -5.84 -5.35
C VAL A 4 -1.25 -4.63 -4.71
N LYS A 5 -1.03 -3.42 -5.24
CA LYS A 5 -1.60 -2.17 -4.74
C LYS A 5 -1.88 -1.22 -5.89
N ASP A 6 -2.96 -0.48 -5.75
CA ASP A 6 -3.29 0.64 -6.64
C ASP A 6 -3.11 1.96 -5.89
N LEU A 7 -2.48 2.93 -6.55
CA LEU A 7 -2.29 4.27 -6.00
C LEU A 7 -3.38 5.20 -6.53
N GLN A 8 -4.23 5.68 -5.65
CA GLN A 8 -5.17 6.75 -5.91
C GLN A 8 -4.54 8.08 -5.47
N ILE A 9 -4.43 9.04 -6.39
CA ILE A 9 -3.91 10.38 -6.07
C ILE A 9 -5.07 11.21 -5.49
N LEU A 10 -4.94 11.63 -4.22
CA LEU A 10 -5.91 12.51 -3.54
C LEU A 10 -5.51 13.98 -3.69
N LYS A 11 -4.22 14.30 -3.55
CA LYS A 11 -3.63 15.61 -3.87
C LYS A 11 -2.43 15.36 -4.79
N LYS A 12 -2.40 16.00 -5.96
CA LYS A 12 -1.23 15.91 -6.85
C LYS A 12 -0.01 16.59 -6.19
N PRO A 13 1.20 16.05 -6.36
CA PRO A 13 2.40 16.77 -5.97
C PRO A 13 2.58 18.04 -6.84
N THR A 14 3.34 18.99 -6.32
CA THR A 14 3.87 20.12 -7.08
C THR A 14 5.39 19.97 -7.22
N GLU A 15 6.06 20.93 -7.85
CA GLU A 15 7.53 20.96 -7.89
C GLU A 15 8.16 21.16 -6.51
N THR A 16 7.42 21.72 -5.55
CA THR A 16 7.93 22.13 -4.23
C THR A 16 7.30 21.37 -3.07
N GLU A 17 6.18 20.68 -3.28
CA GLU A 17 5.45 19.98 -2.22
C GLU A 17 5.05 18.56 -2.63
N PRO A 18 5.14 17.58 -1.71
CA PRO A 18 4.63 16.25 -1.96
C PRO A 18 3.09 16.24 -2.09
N GLY A 19 2.61 15.28 -2.86
CA GLY A 19 1.18 14.99 -2.97
C GLY A 19 0.68 14.13 -1.82
N VAL A 20 -0.62 13.83 -1.86
CA VAL A 20 -1.25 12.87 -0.95
C VAL A 20 -1.79 11.72 -1.79
N GLY A 21 -1.35 10.51 -1.47
CA GLY A 21 -1.76 9.28 -2.13
C GLY A 21 -2.49 8.35 -1.17
N ARG A 22 -3.44 7.58 -1.71
CA ARG A 22 -4.08 6.47 -1.01
C ARG A 22 -3.70 5.18 -1.72
N PHE A 23 -3.11 4.24 -0.98
CA PHE A 23 -2.92 2.88 -1.47
C PHE A 23 -4.16 2.04 -1.21
N ILE A 24 -4.71 1.45 -2.28
CA ILE A 24 -5.77 0.46 -2.23
C ILE A 24 -5.10 -0.90 -2.37
N PHE A 25 -5.16 -1.71 -1.31
CA PHE A 25 -4.54 -3.03 -1.28
C PHE A 25 -5.50 -4.04 -1.91
N SER A 26 -5.01 -4.79 -2.90
CA SER A 26 -5.82 -5.78 -3.63
C SER A 26 -5.60 -7.20 -3.10
N ASP A 27 -6.51 -8.09 -3.48
CA ASP A 27 -6.41 -9.53 -3.24
C ASP A 27 -5.48 -10.25 -4.24
N ARG A 28 -4.91 -9.49 -5.19
CA ARG A 28 -3.89 -9.95 -6.14
C ARG A 28 -2.57 -10.26 -5.45
N TYR A 29 -1.87 -11.27 -5.93
CA TYR A 29 -0.51 -11.60 -5.52
C TYR A 29 0.38 -11.85 -6.73
N SER A 30 1.68 -11.80 -6.51
CA SER A 30 2.72 -12.08 -7.50
C SER A 30 3.80 -12.92 -6.83
N VAL A 31 4.25 -13.95 -7.54
CA VAL A 31 5.34 -14.83 -7.13
C VAL A 31 6.25 -15.07 -8.33
N PHE A 32 7.54 -15.28 -8.09
CA PHE A 32 8.51 -15.60 -9.15
C PHE A 32 8.53 -14.60 -10.33
N ASP A 33 8.34 -13.30 -10.05
CA ASP A 33 8.30 -12.23 -11.05
C ASP A 33 7.25 -12.41 -12.17
N TRP A 34 6.21 -13.22 -11.92
CA TRP A 34 5.16 -13.52 -12.90
C TRP A 34 4.27 -12.30 -13.24
N GLY A 35 4.19 -11.34 -12.33
CA GLY A 35 3.16 -10.31 -12.37
C GLY A 35 1.91 -10.76 -11.59
N GLU A 36 0.73 -10.26 -11.95
CA GLU A 36 -0.50 -10.69 -11.29
C GLU A 36 -0.81 -12.16 -11.59
N MET A 37 -1.02 -12.95 -10.53
CA MET A 37 -1.47 -14.33 -10.64
C MET A 37 -2.95 -14.39 -11.05
N PRO A 38 -3.39 -15.44 -11.77
CA PRO A 38 -4.76 -15.55 -12.27
C PRO A 38 -5.79 -15.72 -11.15
N ASP A 39 -5.40 -16.36 -10.04
CA ASP A 39 -6.22 -16.52 -8.86
C ASP A 39 -6.04 -15.34 -7.89
N HIS A 40 -7.08 -15.03 -7.12
CA HIS A 40 -7.03 -14.07 -6.04
C HIS A 40 -7.11 -14.77 -4.69
N ILE A 41 -6.47 -14.20 -3.67
CA ILE A 41 -6.56 -14.70 -2.29
C ILE A 41 -7.59 -13.83 -1.56
N PRO A 42 -8.78 -14.34 -1.21
CA PRO A 42 -9.84 -13.56 -0.59
C PRO A 42 -9.35 -12.83 0.66
N ASP A 43 -9.73 -11.55 0.77
CA ASP A 43 -9.44 -10.66 1.90
C ASP A 43 -7.95 -10.38 2.19
N LYS A 44 -7.02 -10.85 1.34
CA LYS A 44 -5.59 -10.58 1.50
C LYS A 44 -5.29 -9.09 1.55
N GLY A 45 -5.89 -8.30 0.68
CA GLY A 45 -5.69 -6.86 0.61
C GLY A 45 -6.08 -6.18 1.93
N LYS A 46 -7.24 -6.56 2.48
CA LYS A 46 -7.74 -6.04 3.77
C LYS A 46 -6.83 -6.45 4.92
N ALA A 47 -6.46 -7.73 5.00
CA ALA A 47 -5.59 -8.25 6.06
C ALA A 47 -4.23 -7.54 6.07
N ILE A 48 -3.61 -7.35 4.90
CA ILE A 48 -2.32 -6.66 4.79
C ILE A 48 -2.45 -5.16 5.07
N ALA A 49 -3.55 -4.51 4.67
CA ALA A 49 -3.78 -3.10 4.99
C ALA A 49 -3.84 -2.86 6.51
N ILE A 50 -4.58 -3.70 7.24
CA ILE A 50 -4.67 -3.63 8.71
C ILE A 50 -3.30 -3.92 9.35
N LEU A 51 -2.61 -4.97 8.90
CA LEU A 51 -1.28 -5.31 9.41
C LEU A 51 -0.27 -4.18 9.18
N GLY A 52 -0.29 -3.57 7.99
CA GLY A 52 0.56 -2.43 7.66
C GLY A 52 0.30 -1.25 8.58
N ALA A 53 -0.98 -0.83 8.72
CA ALA A 53 -1.35 0.26 9.61
C ALA A 53 -0.89 0.01 11.06
N TYR A 54 -1.10 -1.20 11.58
CA TYR A 54 -0.63 -1.58 12.92
C TYR A 54 0.87 -1.35 13.11
N PHE A 55 1.71 -1.79 12.16
CA PHE A 55 3.16 -1.59 12.27
C PHE A 55 3.57 -0.13 12.06
N PHE A 56 2.91 0.61 11.18
CA PHE A 56 3.18 2.03 11.01
C PHE A 56 2.89 2.82 12.28
N GLU A 57 1.76 2.57 12.94
CA GLU A 57 1.45 3.19 14.24
C GLU A 57 2.47 2.81 15.34
N LYS A 58 3.05 1.60 15.28
CA LYS A 58 4.13 1.21 16.19
C LYS A 58 5.43 1.96 15.91
N LEU A 59 5.76 2.18 14.64
CA LEU A 59 6.93 2.97 14.24
C LEU A 59 6.77 4.44 14.63
N GLU A 60 5.57 5.00 14.47
CA GLU A 60 5.26 6.36 14.91
C GLU A 60 5.45 6.52 16.43
N LYS A 61 4.96 5.56 17.22
CA LYS A 61 5.19 5.52 18.69
C LYS A 61 6.66 5.40 19.08
N ALA A 62 7.49 4.86 18.19
CA ALA A 62 8.94 4.80 18.34
C ALA A 62 9.66 6.02 17.73
N GLU A 63 8.91 7.07 17.35
CA GLU A 63 9.40 8.31 16.73
C GLU A 63 10.12 8.09 15.38
N ILE A 64 9.80 6.99 14.69
CA ILE A 64 10.35 6.68 13.36
C ILE A 64 9.41 7.24 12.30
N LYS A 65 9.91 8.21 11.54
CA LYS A 65 9.16 8.83 10.43
C LYS A 65 8.97 7.84 9.29
N THR A 66 7.74 7.75 8.79
CA THR A 66 7.39 6.93 7.63
C THR A 66 6.56 7.75 6.63
N HIS A 67 6.12 7.13 5.54
CA HIS A 67 5.21 7.76 4.59
C HIS A 67 3.74 7.60 4.97
N TYR A 68 3.44 6.82 6.02
CA TYR A 68 2.10 6.63 6.57
C TYR A 68 1.66 7.89 7.31
#